data_AF-A0ABD1R473-F1
#
_entry.id   AF-A0ABD1R473-F1
#
_cell.length_a   1.000
_cell.length_b   1.000
_cell.length_c   1.000
_cell.angle_alpha   90.00
_cell.angle_beta   90.00
_cell.angle_gamma   90.00
#
_symmetry.space_group_name_H-M   'P 1'
#
loop_
_entity.id
_entity.type
_entity.pdbx_description
1 polymer ?
#
loop_
_entity_poly.entity_id
_entity_poly.type
_entity_poly.pdbx_seq_one_letter_code
_entity_poly.pdbx_strand_id
1 'polypeptide(L)'
;MAKPKHTIILRGSTSLLLLIAAIVMLVSYQKVDMMSIGTEFIAIYKDWDSFTASMVVGFIGSIYNFSVLFLPVGSMLWRLVLVVDMILSMLIGGSLSAAWQTFALIKNGAHHVGWFPICKVVPHFCSSVVGSLTVASIGLTLNLVLLLWSLHIVLNPLLLEEP
;
A
#
# COMPACT_ATOMS: atom_id res chain seq x y z
N MET A 1 -6.60 -18.12 -24.97
CA MET A 1 -5.64 -18.61 -23.96
C MET A 1 -6.26 -18.38 -22.59
N ALA A 2 -6.36 -19.38 -21.71
CA ALA A 2 -6.90 -19.19 -20.37
C ALA A 2 -5.90 -18.41 -19.50
N LYS A 3 -6.37 -17.53 -18.60
CA LYS A 3 -5.49 -16.90 -17.61
C LYS A 3 -4.85 -18.01 -16.76
N PRO A 4 -3.52 -17.99 -16.54
CA PRO A 4 -2.93 -18.90 -15.57
C PRO A 4 -3.59 -18.66 -14.22
N LYS A 5 -4.11 -19.73 -13.60
CA LYS A 5 -4.87 -19.69 -12.34
C LYS A 5 -4.12 -18.90 -11.25
N HIS A 6 -2.79 -19.02 -11.24
CA HIS A 6 -1.90 -18.30 -10.32
C HIS A 6 -2.00 -16.78 -10.42
N THR A 7 -2.06 -16.20 -11.63
CA THR A 7 -2.13 -14.75 -11.82
C THR A 7 -3.47 -14.17 -11.36
N ILE A 8 -4.57 -14.90 -11.54
CA ILE A 8 -5.90 -14.49 -11.04
C ILE A 8 -5.89 -14.46 -9.51
N ILE A 9 -5.39 -15.53 -8.88
CA ILE A 9 -5.34 -15.66 -7.42
C ILE A 9 -4.48 -14.53 -6.83
N LEU A 10 -3.29 -14.30 -7.40
CA LEU A 10 -2.38 -13.28 -6.89
C LEU A 10 -2.98 -11.87 -7.03
N ARG A 11 -3.50 -11.50 -8.20
CA ARG A 11 -4.14 -10.16 -8.39
C ARG A 11 -5.37 -9.97 -7.50
N GLY A 12 -6.18 -11.01 -7.32
CA GLY A 12 -7.31 -10.98 -6.40
C GLY A 12 -6.88 -10.74 -4.96
N SER A 13 -5.85 -11.47 -4.50
CA SER A 13 -5.29 -11.30 -3.15
C SER A 13 -4.69 -9.90 -2.94
N THR A 14 -3.94 -9.37 -3.91
CA THR A 14 -3.37 -8.01 -3.86
C THR A 14 -4.47 -6.95 -3.76
N SER A 15 -5.52 -7.04 -4.59
CA SER A 15 -6.65 -6.11 -4.55
C SER A 15 -7.33 -6.11 -3.18
N LEU A 16 -7.56 -7.30 -2.62
CA LEU A 16 -8.20 -7.45 -1.31
C LEU A 16 -7.32 -6.90 -0.17
N LEU A 17 -6.02 -7.21 -0.18
CA LEU A 17 -5.08 -6.72 0.84
C LEU A 17 -4.97 -5.18 0.82
N LEU A 18 -4.88 -4.58 -0.37
CA LEU A 18 -4.86 -3.12 -0.51
C LEU A 18 -6.17 -2.48 -0.05
N LEU A 19 -7.31 -3.12 -0.34
CA LEU A 19 -8.62 -2.64 0.08
C LEU A 19 -8.76 -2.71 1.61
N ILE A 20 -8.40 -3.85 2.22
CA ILE A 20 -8.43 -4.02 3.67
C ILE A 20 -7.53 -2.99 4.34
N ALA A 21 -6.30 -2.81 3.86
CA ALA A 21 -5.39 -1.82 4.40
C ALA A 21 -5.99 -0.40 4.31
N ALA A 22 -6.52 0.00 3.15
CA ALA A 22 -7.13 1.31 2.96
C ALA A 22 -8.37 1.53 3.86
N ILE A 23 -9.24 0.52 3.99
CA ILE A 23 -10.41 0.58 4.88
C ILE A 23 -9.98 0.69 6.33
N VAL A 24 -9.01 -0.11 6.78
CA VAL A 24 -8.48 -0.02 8.14
C VAL A 24 -7.87 1.36 8.37
N MET A 25 -7.12 1.94 7.43
CA MET A 25 -6.61 3.31 7.55
C MET A 25 -7.74 4.35 7.65
N LEU A 26 -8.81 4.19 6.85
CA LEU A 26 -9.95 5.10 6.83
C LEU A 26 -10.79 5.03 8.10
N VAL A 27 -10.97 3.83 8.66
CA VAL A 27 -11.76 3.58 9.88
C VAL A 27 -10.92 3.80 11.15
N SER A 28 -9.58 3.82 11.04
CA SER A 28 -8.68 4.11 12.15
C SER A 28 -8.69 5.60 12.51
N TYR A 29 -9.80 6.04 13.10
CA TYR A 29 -9.87 7.29 13.83
C TYR A 29 -9.84 6.97 15.33
N GLN A 30 -8.97 7.64 16.08
CA GLN A 30 -9.04 7.62 17.53
C GLN A 30 -8.99 9.05 18.04
N LYS A 31 -10.12 9.50 18.58
CA LYS A 31 -10.17 10.79 19.30
C LYS A 31 -9.49 10.60 20.65
N VAL A 32 -8.61 11.52 21.00
CA VAL A 32 -7.88 11.49 22.27
C VAL A 32 -8.09 12.85 22.91
N ASP A 33 -8.88 12.88 23.98
CA ASP A 33 -9.09 14.08 24.77
C ASP A 33 -7.85 14.34 25.62
N MET A 34 -6.98 15.24 25.16
CA MET A 34 -5.83 15.71 25.94
C MET A 34 -6.31 16.78 26.94
N MET A 35 -7.01 16.34 27.99
CA MET A 35 -7.54 17.17 29.09
C MET A 35 -6.43 17.70 30.04
N SER A 36 -5.36 18.28 29.50
CA SER A 36 -4.31 18.94 30.30
C SER A 36 -3.79 20.26 29.68
N ILE A 37 -4.23 20.64 28.48
CA ILE A 37 -3.76 21.87 27.79
C ILE A 37 -4.92 22.82 27.41
N GLY A 38 -6.19 22.46 27.66
CA GLY A 38 -7.33 23.35 27.34
C GLY A 38 -7.55 23.56 25.83
N THR A 39 -6.94 22.71 25.00
CA THR A 39 -7.14 22.63 23.56
C THR A 39 -7.38 21.18 23.19
N GLU A 40 -8.55 20.87 22.62
CA GLU A 40 -8.92 19.54 22.13
C GLU A 40 -7.99 19.13 20.98
N PHE A 41 -6.88 18.43 21.28
CA PHE A 41 -6.02 17.86 20.25
C PHE A 41 -6.65 16.59 19.68
N ILE A 42 -7.54 16.78 18.70
CA ILE A 42 -8.05 15.67 17.90
C ILE A 42 -6.91 15.24 16.96
N ALA A 43 -6.19 14.17 17.28
CA ALA A 43 -5.26 13.56 16.34
C ALA A 43 -6.07 12.83 15.25
N ILE A 44 -6.39 13.51 14.16
CA ILE A 44 -7.13 12.93 13.03
C ILE A 44 -6.11 12.36 12.05
N TYR A 45 -6.41 11.19 11.49
CA TYR A 45 -5.63 10.55 10.42
C TYR A 45 -5.35 11.48 9.22
N LYS A 46 -6.27 12.44 9.00
CA LYS A 46 -6.27 13.44 7.92
C LYS A 46 -5.20 14.53 8.09
N ASP A 47 -4.65 14.71 9.30
CA ASP A 47 -3.61 15.72 9.54
C ASP A 47 -2.23 15.25 9.05
N TRP A 48 -2.07 13.95 8.78
CA TRP A 48 -0.82 13.36 8.31
C TRP A 48 -0.93 13.03 6.83
N ASP A 49 -0.36 13.92 6.01
CA ASP A 49 -0.39 13.84 4.55
C ASP A 49 0.10 12.47 4.02
N SER A 50 1.16 11.91 4.63
CA SER A 50 1.74 10.63 4.23
C SER A 50 0.78 9.45 4.40
N PHE A 51 -0.04 9.42 5.46
CA PHE A 51 -0.99 8.34 5.65
C PHE A 51 -2.20 8.47 4.72
N THR A 52 -2.64 9.71 4.46
CA THR A 52 -3.70 9.99 3.50
C THR A 52 -3.27 9.60 2.08
N ALA A 53 -2.03 9.92 1.70
CA ALA A 53 -1.45 9.54 0.42
C ALA A 53 -1.41 8.00 0.25
N SER A 54 -0.93 7.26 1.25
CA SER A 54 -0.91 5.79 1.21
C SER A 54 -2.31 5.18 1.09
N MET A 55 -3.31 5.77 1.73
CA MET A 55 -4.71 5.32 1.63
C MET A 55 -5.28 5.54 0.23
N VAL A 56 -5.13 6.74 -0.33
CA VAL A 56 -5.64 7.08 -1.67
C VAL A 56 -4.97 6.21 -2.73
N VAL A 57 -3.65 6.07 -2.66
CA VAL A 57 -2.88 5.23 -3.59
C VAL A 57 -3.28 3.75 -3.46
N GLY A 58 -3.50 3.25 -2.24
CA GLY A 58 -4.01 1.90 -2.00
C GLY A 58 -5.40 1.65 -2.62
N PHE A 59 -6.30 2.64 -2.55
CA PHE A 59 -7.63 2.54 -3.15
C PHE A 59 -7.57 2.52 -4.68
N ILE A 60 -6.78 3.41 -5.28
CA ILE A 60 -6.53 3.44 -6.73
C ILE A 60 -5.93 2.09 -7.17
N GLY A 61 -4.96 1.57 -6.42
CA GLY A 61 -4.32 0.30 -6.74
C GLY A 61 -5.24 -0.91 -6.60
N SER A 62 -6.20 -0.88 -5.66
CA SER A 62 -7.21 -1.93 -5.52
C SER A 62 -8.19 -1.94 -6.71
N ILE A 63 -8.70 -0.78 -7.10
CA ILE A 63 -9.58 -0.62 -8.27
C ILE A 63 -8.86 -1.10 -9.53
N TYR A 64 -7.62 -0.67 -9.73
CA TYR A 64 -6.83 -1.09 -10.87
C TYR A 64 -6.66 -2.62 -10.94
N ASN A 65 -6.26 -3.26 -9.84
CA ASN A 65 -6.09 -4.71 -9.79
C ASN A 65 -7.40 -5.46 -10.04
N PHE A 66 -8.52 -4.93 -9.56
CA PHE A 66 -9.84 -5.46 -9.83
C PHE A 66 -10.24 -5.29 -11.31
N SER A 67 -10.01 -4.13 -11.92
CA SER A 67 -10.28 -3.90 -13.35
C SER A 67 -9.45 -4.83 -14.23
N VAL A 68 -8.17 -5.06 -13.92
CA VAL A 68 -7.30 -5.98 -14.68
C VAL A 68 -7.78 -7.44 -14.62
N LEU A 69 -8.56 -7.81 -13.59
CA LEU A 69 -9.17 -9.14 -13.48
C LEU A 69 -10.15 -9.42 -14.64
N PHE A 70 -10.82 -8.39 -15.17
CA PHE A 70 -11.77 -8.49 -16.28
C PHE A 70 -11.12 -8.49 -17.68
N LEU A 71 -9.85 -8.08 -17.80
CA LEU A 71 -9.19 -8.03 -19.12
C LEU A 71 -8.80 -9.43 -19.62
N PRO A 72 -9.15 -9.85 -20.85
CA PRO A 72 -8.74 -11.14 -21.42
C PRO A 72 -7.22 -11.18 -21.70
N VAL A 73 -6.59 -12.34 -21.43
CA VAL A 73 -5.16 -12.59 -21.71
C VAL A 73 -4.94 -12.80 -23.21
N GLY A 74 -3.98 -12.08 -23.79
CA GLY A 74 -3.56 -12.24 -25.18
C GLY A 74 -3.69 -10.98 -26.05
N SER A 75 -4.16 -9.86 -25.51
CA SER A 75 -4.14 -8.58 -26.23
C SER A 75 -2.80 -7.85 -26.06
N MET A 76 -2.39 -7.06 -27.05
CA MET A 76 -1.28 -6.08 -26.97
C MET A 76 -1.35 -5.20 -25.71
N LEU A 77 -2.55 -5.04 -25.13
CA LEU A 77 -2.81 -4.38 -23.85
C LEU A 77 -2.02 -4.95 -22.67
N TRP A 78 -1.55 -6.19 -22.72
CA TRP A 78 -0.82 -6.81 -21.61
C TRP A 78 0.54 -6.14 -21.34
N ARG A 79 1.19 -5.61 -22.39
CA ARG A 79 2.42 -4.82 -22.25
C ARG A 79 2.16 -3.47 -21.58
N LEU A 80 1.02 -2.84 -21.87
CA LEU A 80 0.61 -1.60 -21.22
C LEU A 80 0.22 -1.85 -19.76
N VAL A 81 -0.48 -2.95 -19.48
CA VAL A 81 -0.78 -3.40 -18.11
C VAL A 81 0.52 -3.53 -17.31
N LEU A 82 1.57 -4.13 -17.87
CA LEU A 82 2.87 -4.25 -17.18
C LEU A 82 3.50 -2.90 -16.82
N VAL A 83 3.48 -1.94 -17.74
CA VAL A 83 4.03 -0.59 -17.47
C VAL A 83 3.22 0.12 -16.39
N VAL A 84 1.88 0.07 -16.48
CA VAL A 84 1.01 0.70 -15.47
C VAL A 84 1.17 0.03 -14.11
N ASP A 85 1.29 -1.29 -14.06
CA ASP A 85 1.48 -2.06 -12.84
C ASP A 85 2.83 -1.75 -12.16
N MET A 86 3.88 -1.53 -12.96
CA MET A 86 5.18 -1.04 -12.47
C MET A 86 5.07 0.36 -11.86
N ILE A 87 4.46 1.32 -12.57
CA ILE A 87 4.26 2.70 -12.07
C ILE A 87 3.45 2.68 -10.77
N LEU A 88 2.37 1.90 -10.74
CA LEU A 88 1.51 1.78 -9.57
C LEU A 88 2.25 1.15 -8.39
N SER A 89 3.07 0.13 -8.62
CA SER A 89 3.89 -0.49 -7.56
C SER A 89 4.92 0.48 -6.99
N MET A 90 5.54 1.30 -7.83
CA MET A 90 6.45 2.36 -7.39
C MET A 90 5.70 3.42 -6.56
N LEU A 91 4.50 3.81 -6.99
CA LEU A 91 3.68 4.79 -6.27
C LEU A 91 3.20 4.25 -4.91
N ILE A 92 2.73 3.01 -4.85
CA ILE A 92 2.35 2.32 -3.61
C ILE A 92 3.58 2.19 -2.70
N GLY A 93 4.72 1.75 -3.22
CA GLY A 93 5.95 1.60 -2.45
C GLY A 93 6.48 2.92 -1.89
N GLY A 94 6.45 4.00 -2.68
CA GLY A 94 6.87 5.33 -2.24
C GLY A 94 5.98 5.88 -1.12
N SER A 95 4.65 5.83 -1.31
CA SER A 95 3.70 6.30 -0.28
C SER A 95 3.77 5.47 1.00
N LEU A 96 3.92 4.15 0.88
CA LEU A 96 4.07 3.25 2.03
C LEU A 96 5.37 3.49 2.79
N SER A 97 6.47 3.79 2.08
CA SER A 97 7.75 4.13 2.71
C SER A 97 7.66 5.44 3.50
N ALA A 98 6.99 6.45 2.95
CA ALA A 98 6.70 7.69 3.68
C ALA A 98 5.85 7.41 4.93
N ALA A 99 4.79 6.62 4.81
CA ALA A 99 3.96 6.21 5.94
C ALA A 99 4.75 5.47 7.03
N TRP A 100 5.68 4.58 6.66
CA TRP A 100 6.55 3.89 7.62
C TRP A 100 7.48 4.85 8.36
N GLN A 101 8.04 5.84 7.65
CA GLN A 101 8.86 6.87 8.30
C GLN A 101 8.05 7.69 9.29
N THR A 102 6.86 8.17 8.88
CA THR A 102 5.94 8.89 9.76
C THR A 102 5.54 8.04 10.96
N PHE A 103 5.30 6.74 10.77
CA PHE A 103 4.99 5.83 11.88
C PHE A 103 6.17 5.64 12.84
N ALA A 104 7.39 5.45 12.33
CA ALA A 104 8.59 5.32 13.16
C ALA A 104 8.82 6.57 14.02
N LEU A 105 8.60 7.73 13.40
CA LEU A 105 8.58 9.04 14.01
C LEU A 105 7.54 9.10 15.17
N ILE A 106 6.27 8.76 14.91
CA ILE A 106 5.19 8.77 15.91
C ILE A 106 5.42 7.76 17.06
N LYS A 107 6.03 6.60 16.74
CA LYS A 107 6.28 5.51 17.70
C LYS A 107 7.40 5.84 18.68
N ASN A 108 8.55 6.25 18.15
CA ASN A 108 9.76 6.44 18.95
C ASN A 108 9.86 7.87 19.50
N GLY A 109 9.23 8.84 18.83
CA GLY A 109 9.49 10.26 19.07
C GLY A 109 10.91 10.64 18.67
N ALA A 110 11.22 11.93 18.76
CA ALA A 110 12.56 12.44 18.51
C ALA A 110 12.97 13.34 19.68
N HIS A 111 13.78 12.79 20.57
CA HIS A 111 14.24 13.49 21.78
C HIS A 111 15.00 14.78 21.44
N HIS A 112 15.69 14.82 20.30
CA HIS A 112 16.49 15.99 19.89
C HIS A 112 15.64 17.23 19.54
N VAL A 113 14.37 17.04 19.16
CA VAL A 113 13.41 18.13 18.83
C VAL A 113 12.28 18.23 19.86
N GLY A 114 12.41 17.56 21.01
CA GLY A 114 11.39 17.56 22.05
C GLY A 114 10.07 16.89 21.62
N TRP A 115 10.09 16.06 20.57
CA TRP A 115 8.89 15.46 20.05
C TRP A 115 8.56 14.14 20.76
N PHE A 116 7.44 14.14 21.47
CA PHE A 116 7.04 13.07 22.37
C PHE A 116 6.45 11.86 21.60
N PRO A 117 6.71 10.60 22.03
CA PRO A 117 6.14 9.41 21.41
C PRO A 117 4.62 9.33 21.59
N ILE A 118 3.88 9.65 20.53
CA ILE A 118 2.41 9.70 20.50
C ILE A 118 1.81 8.30 20.70
N CYS A 119 2.47 7.24 20.23
CA CYS A 119 2.00 5.86 20.41
C CYS A 119 1.88 5.44 21.89
N LYS A 120 2.55 6.12 22.84
CA LYS A 120 2.37 5.85 24.29
C LYS A 120 1.04 6.38 24.83
N VAL A 121 0.48 7.41 24.21
CA VAL A 121 -0.80 8.02 24.62
C VAL A 121 -1.96 7.36 23.87
N VAL A 122 -1.73 6.90 22.63
CA VAL A 122 -2.76 6.38 21.73
C VAL A 122 -2.42 4.96 21.23
N PRO A 123 -2.45 3.95 22.10
CA PRO A 123 -1.95 2.61 21.75
C PRO A 123 -2.81 1.89 20.72
N HIS A 124 -4.13 2.07 20.75
CA HIS A 124 -5.05 1.39 19.83
C HIS A 124 -4.87 1.89 18.39
N PHE A 125 -4.78 3.20 18.18
CA PHE A 125 -4.42 3.83 16.92
C PHE A 125 -3.11 3.28 16.37
N CYS A 126 -2.07 3.28 17.21
CA CYS A 126 -0.74 2.81 16.80
C CYS A 126 -0.76 1.33 16.36
N SER A 127 -1.52 0.48 17.06
CA SER A 127 -1.69 -0.94 16.71
C SER A 127 -2.46 -1.15 15.40
N SER A 128 -3.49 -0.34 15.15
CA SER A 128 -4.27 -0.40 13.91
C SER A 128 -3.47 0.09 12.71
N VAL A 129 -2.70 1.16 12.89
CA VAL A 129 -1.82 1.73 11.86
C VAL A 129 -0.72 0.75 11.46
N VAL A 130 0.01 0.19 12.43
CA VAL A 130 1.05 -0.80 12.10
C VAL A 130 0.44 -2.05 11.45
N GLY A 131 -0.74 -2.48 11.89
CA GLY A 131 -1.49 -3.56 11.26
C GLY A 131 -1.80 -3.25 9.79
N SER A 132 -2.29 -2.04 9.50
CA SER A 132 -2.58 -1.66 8.11
C SER A 132 -1.31 -1.54 7.25
N LEU A 133 -0.24 -0.93 7.76
CA LEU A 133 1.02 -0.79 7.02
C LEU A 133 1.65 -2.16 6.71
N THR A 134 1.59 -3.10 7.65
CA THR A 134 2.10 -4.46 7.44
C THR A 134 1.29 -5.20 6.38
N VAL A 135 -0.05 -5.13 6.41
CA VAL A 135 -0.92 -5.70 5.38
C VAL A 135 -0.67 -5.07 4.00
N ALA A 136 -0.52 -3.75 3.93
CA ALA A 136 -0.17 -3.05 2.69
C ALA A 136 1.20 -3.47 2.14
N SER A 137 2.18 -3.70 3.02
CA SER A 137 3.53 -4.18 2.65
C SER A 137 3.47 -5.59 2.04
N ILE A 138 2.63 -6.47 2.58
CA ILE A 138 2.40 -7.81 2.02
C ILE A 138 1.76 -7.70 0.62
N GLY A 139 0.74 -6.84 0.47
CA GLY A 139 0.11 -6.58 -0.82
C GLY A 139 1.10 -6.07 -1.88
N LEU A 140 1.97 -5.13 -1.51
CA LEU A 140 3.04 -4.63 -2.38
C LEU A 140 4.01 -5.73 -2.80
N THR A 141 4.42 -6.58 -1.85
CA THR A 141 5.34 -7.69 -2.12
C THR A 141 4.75 -8.67 -3.12
N LEU A 142 3.48 -9.04 -2.97
CA LEU A 142 2.78 -9.89 -3.92
C LEU A 142 2.71 -9.25 -5.32
N ASN A 143 2.47 -7.94 -5.39
CA ASN A 143 2.45 -7.24 -6.67
C ASN A 143 3.82 -7.20 -7.36
N LEU A 144 4.89 -7.00 -6.59
CA LEU A 144 6.26 -7.06 -7.11
C LEU A 144 6.63 -8.46 -7.63
N VAL A 145 6.25 -9.52 -6.91
CA VAL A 145 6.45 -10.91 -7.38
C VAL A 145 5.68 -11.15 -8.68
N LEU A 146 4.45 -10.64 -8.79
CA LEU A 146 3.66 -10.72 -10.03
C LEU A 146 4.37 -10.03 -11.20
N LEU A 147 4.87 -8.81 -10.96
CA LEU A 147 5.59 -8.02 -11.96
C LEU A 147 6.84 -8.73 -12.44
N LEU A 148 7.66 -9.23 -11.52
CA LEU A 148 8.89 -9.95 -11.84
C LEU A 148 8.61 -11.24 -12.62
N TRP A 149 7.60 -12.01 -12.21
CA TRP A 149 7.18 -13.22 -12.92
C TRP A 149 6.72 -12.89 -14.34
N SER A 150 5.92 -11.84 -14.48
CA SER A 150 5.41 -11.40 -15.77
C SER A 150 6.52 -10.86 -16.68
N LEU A 151 7.46 -10.11 -16.12
CA LEU A 151 8.64 -9.63 -16.83
C LEU A 151 9.50 -10.79 -17.30
N HIS A 152 9.73 -11.80 -16.45
CA HIS A 152 10.49 -12.99 -16.81
C HIS A 152 9.86 -13.72 -18.00
N ILE A 153 8.54 -13.95 -18.01
CA ILE A 153 7.86 -14.60 -19.13
C ILE A 153 8.00 -13.81 -20.43
N VAL A 154 7.92 -12.47 -20.37
CA VAL A 154 8.01 -11.60 -21.56
C VAL A 154 9.45 -11.44 -22.05
N LEU A 155 10.43 -11.41 -21.13
CA LEU A 155 11.84 -11.20 -21.47
C LEU A 155 12.54 -12.49 -21.90
N ASN A 156 12.12 -13.66 -21.41
CA ASN A 156 12.70 -14.96 -21.79
C ASN A 156 12.72 -15.22 -23.32
N PRO A 157 11.63 -15.00 -24.08
CA PRO A 157 11.68 -15.15 -25.54
C PRO A 157 12.54 -14.07 -26.23
N LEU A 158 12.73 -12.89 -25.64
CA LEU A 158 13.60 -11.84 -26.18
C LEU A 158 15.09 -12.11 -25.94
N LEU A 159 15.44 -12.91 -24.94
CA LEU A 159 16.81 -13.27 -24.59
C LEU A 159 17.29 -14.58 -25.26
N LEU A 160 16.34 -15.46 -25.64
CA LEU A 160 16.61 -16.76 -26.29
C LEU A 160 16.54 -16.69 -27.82
N GLU A 161 16.15 -15.56 -28.39
CA GLU A 161 16.32 -15.30 -29.82
C GLU A 161 17.77 -14.87 -30.05
N GLU A 162 18.69 -15.86 -30.06
CA GLU A 162 20.01 -15.66 -30.66
C GLU A 162 19.82 -15.40 -32.17
N PRO A 163 20.57 -14.45 -32.76
CA PRO A 163 20.47 -14.09 -34.18
C PRO A 163 20.88 -15.22 -35.13
#